data_AF-A0A9Q0MMN4-F1
#
_entry.id   AF-A0A9Q0MMN4-F1
#
_cell.length_a   1.000
_cell.length_b   1.000
_cell.length_c   1.000
_cell.angle_alpha   90.00
_cell.angle_beta   90.00
_cell.angle_gamma   90.00
#
_symmetry.space_group_name_H-M   'P 1'
#
loop_
_entity.id
_entity.type
_entity.pdbx_description
1 polymer ?
#
loop_
_entity_poly.entity_id
_entity_poly.type
_entity_poly.pdbx_seq_one_letter_code
_entity_poly.pdbx_strand_id
1 'polypeptide(L)'
;MNSLLRNHQTYNDLCNFCLKMYKANRNAGRNKTSLGKSAKITSLLFKCGMVILSTTAILTCIRPAITFASSGQLEPILPTIFPGINEQEIFGFTCLYIFHFYIMALFVMGTAGIDLGLMALVIHSHTMSHIFQNAVTDLNALAKKNNRKSDTKEKEVRAYLNNLIAMHIDFIKYTKLVKHISNEVCLVQISMANTTMVVLVYVILLVKIFAIEKNVLKGEDLP
;
A
#
# COMPACT_ATOMS: atom_id res chain seq x y z
N MET A 1 -7.65 22.62 -8.75
CA MET A 1 -8.34 21.75 -9.74
C MET A 1 -7.39 21.16 -10.79
N ASN A 2 -6.39 21.91 -11.29
CA ASN A 2 -5.43 21.41 -12.29
C ASN A 2 -4.50 20.27 -11.82
N SER A 3 -4.16 20.14 -10.54
CA SER A 3 -3.31 19.04 -10.05
C SER A 3 -4.05 17.69 -10.01
N LEU A 4 -5.34 17.69 -9.67
CA LEU A 4 -6.15 16.48 -9.53
C LEU A 4 -6.41 15.82 -10.90
N LEU A 5 -6.69 16.63 -11.92
CA LEU A 5 -6.81 16.18 -13.31
C LEU A 5 -5.48 15.65 -13.89
N ARG A 6 -4.37 16.31 -13.58
CA ARG A 6 -3.02 15.87 -13.99
C ARG A 6 -2.64 14.53 -13.34
N ASN A 7 -2.99 14.34 -12.07
CA ASN A 7 -2.77 13.08 -11.37
C ASN A 7 -3.64 11.96 -11.97
N HIS A 8 -4.91 12.24 -12.30
CA HIS A 8 -5.79 11.27 -12.95
C HIS A 8 -5.24 10.79 -14.31
N GLN A 9 -4.75 11.71 -15.16
CA GLN A 9 -4.12 11.34 -16.44
C GLN A 9 -2.91 10.43 -16.23
N THR A 10 -2.04 10.78 -15.27
CA THR A 10 -0.84 10.00 -14.94
C THR A 10 -1.20 8.58 -14.48
N TYR A 11 -2.25 8.42 -13.67
CA TYR A 11 -2.76 7.10 -13.26
C TYR A 11 -3.36 6.32 -14.43
N ASN A 12 -4.07 6.98 -15.35
CA ASN A 12 -4.63 6.33 -16.53
C ASN A 12 -3.51 5.79 -17.44
N ASP A 13 -2.46 6.58 -17.67
CA ASP A 13 -1.29 6.16 -18.44
C ASP A 13 -0.58 4.97 -17.82
N LEU A 14 -0.47 4.95 -16.49
CA LEU A 14 0.08 3.83 -15.72
C LEU A 14 -0.77 2.55 -15.93
N CYS A 15 -2.09 2.65 -15.80
CA CYS A 15 -3.00 1.53 -16.02
C CYS A 15 -2.95 1.01 -17.46
N ASN A 16 -2.93 1.91 -18.44
CA ASN A 16 -2.81 1.57 -19.85
C ASN A 16 -1.49 0.86 -20.15
N PHE A 17 -0.40 1.29 -19.52
CA PHE A 17 0.89 0.60 -19.59
C PHE A 17 0.81 -0.83 -19.06
N CYS A 18 0.27 -1.00 -17.84
CA CYS A 18 0.08 -2.31 -17.22
C CYS A 18 -0.76 -3.25 -18.12
N LEU A 19 -1.84 -2.72 -18.71
CA LEU A 19 -2.71 -3.46 -19.62
C LEU A 19 -2.01 -3.84 -20.93
N LYS A 20 -1.25 -2.91 -21.53
CA LYS A 20 -0.46 -3.16 -22.74
C LYS A 20 0.52 -4.31 -22.49
N MET A 21 1.25 -4.28 -21.38
CA MET A 21 2.21 -5.32 -21.03
C MET A 21 1.55 -6.66 -20.74
N TYR A 22 0.41 -6.65 -20.05
CA TYR A 22 -0.36 -7.87 -19.82
C TYR A 22 -0.81 -8.49 -21.15
N LYS A 23 -1.38 -7.69 -22.07
CA LYS A 23 -1.81 -8.17 -23.40
C LYS A 23 -0.65 -8.74 -24.20
N ALA A 24 0.52 -8.08 -24.19
CA ALA A 24 1.70 -8.52 -24.91
C ALA A 24 2.29 -9.85 -24.39
N ASN A 25 2.03 -10.22 -23.13
CA ASN A 25 2.63 -11.38 -22.47
C ASN A 25 1.59 -12.44 -22.02
N ARG A 26 0.34 -12.33 -22.49
CA ARG A 26 -0.78 -13.23 -22.09
C ARG A 26 -0.70 -14.61 -22.74
N ASN A 27 -0.13 -14.69 -23.94
CA ASN A 27 -0.07 -15.92 -24.74
C ASN A 27 1.09 -16.81 -24.25
N ALA A 28 0.86 -18.12 -24.22
CA ALA A 28 1.54 -19.11 -23.38
C ALA A 28 3.08 -19.02 -23.29
N GLY A 29 3.61 -19.30 -22.08
CA GLY A 29 5.07 -19.37 -21.82
C GLY A 29 5.42 -19.04 -20.36
N ARG A 30 6.71 -18.81 -20.09
CA ARG A 30 7.22 -18.44 -18.76
C ARG A 30 6.62 -17.12 -18.25
N ASN A 31 6.35 -16.17 -19.15
CA ASN A 31 5.82 -14.85 -18.80
C ASN A 31 4.37 -14.91 -18.28
N LYS A 32 3.53 -15.79 -18.84
CA LYS A 32 2.16 -16.02 -18.34
C LYS A 32 2.17 -16.51 -16.89
N THR A 33 3.08 -17.43 -16.57
CA THR A 33 3.24 -17.96 -15.21
C THR A 33 3.70 -16.86 -14.24
N SER A 34 4.68 -16.04 -14.63
CA SER A 34 5.14 -14.91 -13.80
C SER A 34 4.03 -13.88 -13.55
N LEU A 35 3.26 -13.51 -14.58
CA LEU A 35 2.11 -12.61 -14.45
C LEU A 35 1.01 -13.21 -13.56
N GLY A 36 0.70 -14.51 -13.73
CA GLY A 36 -0.27 -15.20 -12.90
C GLY A 36 0.14 -15.28 -11.43
N LYS A 37 1.42 -15.54 -11.14
CA LYS A 37 1.97 -15.50 -9.77
C LYS A 37 1.87 -14.10 -9.18
N SER A 38 2.27 -13.08 -9.94
CA SER A 38 2.19 -11.68 -9.55
C SER A 38 0.77 -11.24 -9.18
N ALA A 39 -0.22 -11.57 -10.00
CA ALA A 39 -1.62 -11.28 -9.73
C ALA A 39 -2.14 -12.00 -8.48
N LYS A 40 -1.74 -13.27 -8.28
CA LYS A 40 -2.09 -14.04 -7.07
C LYS A 40 -1.50 -13.41 -5.80
N ILE A 41 -0.22 -13.03 -5.83
CA ILE A 41 0.46 -12.37 -4.71
C ILE A 41 -0.22 -11.02 -4.40
N THR A 42 -0.49 -10.20 -5.43
CA THR A 42 -1.17 -8.92 -5.27
C THR A 42 -2.56 -9.10 -4.65
N SER A 43 -3.34 -10.08 -5.13
CA SER A 43 -4.66 -10.37 -4.57
C SER A 43 -4.58 -10.88 -3.13
N LEU A 44 -3.59 -11.71 -2.80
CA LEU A 44 -3.39 -12.20 -1.44
C LEU A 44 -3.07 -11.04 -0.49
N LEU A 45 -2.13 -10.16 -0.85
CA LEU A 45 -1.79 -8.99 -0.05
C LEU A 45 -2.99 -8.07 0.13
N PHE A 46 -3.79 -7.86 -0.93
CA PHE A 46 -4.99 -7.04 -0.82
C PHE A 46 -5.99 -7.62 0.19
N LYS A 47 -6.25 -8.93 0.10
CA LYS A 47 -7.15 -9.63 1.04
C LYS A 47 -6.62 -9.58 2.47
N CYS A 48 -5.36 -9.93 2.70
CA CYS A 48 -4.75 -9.93 4.03
C CYS A 48 -4.69 -8.52 4.62
N GLY A 49 -4.26 -7.52 3.84
CA GLY A 49 -4.18 -6.13 4.28
C GLY A 49 -5.55 -5.56 4.65
N MET A 50 -6.56 -5.81 3.82
CA MET A 50 -7.94 -5.39 4.12
C MET A 50 -8.47 -6.03 5.41
N VAL A 51 -8.21 -7.33 5.63
CA VAL A 51 -8.62 -8.02 6.86
C VAL A 51 -7.95 -7.38 8.08
N ILE A 52 -6.63 -7.18 8.05
CA ILE A 52 -5.87 -6.58 9.16
C ILE A 52 -6.43 -5.19 9.49
N LEU A 53 -6.55 -4.31 8.48
CA LEU A 53 -7.00 -2.94 8.69
C LEU A 53 -8.46 -2.87 9.16
N SER A 54 -9.33 -3.70 8.61
CA SER A 54 -10.74 -3.77 9.02
C SER A 54 -10.87 -4.28 10.46
N THR A 55 -10.11 -5.31 10.84
CA THR A 55 -10.09 -5.82 12.22
C THR A 55 -9.63 -4.74 13.19
N THR A 56 -8.58 -3.98 12.88
CA THR A 56 -8.11 -2.87 13.72
C THR A 56 -9.17 -1.78 13.87
N ALA A 57 -9.87 -1.38 12.80
CA ALA A 57 -10.97 -0.42 12.91
C ALA A 57 -12.13 -0.95 13.77
N ILE A 58 -12.54 -2.20 13.59
CA ILE A 58 -13.60 -2.81 14.40
C ILE A 58 -13.23 -2.82 15.88
N LEU A 59 -12.01 -3.24 16.23
CA LEU A 59 -11.52 -3.22 17.60
C LEU A 59 -11.53 -1.79 18.20
N THR A 60 -11.17 -0.79 17.39
CA THR A 60 -11.19 0.62 17.80
C THR A 60 -12.62 1.11 18.05
N CYS A 61 -13.60 0.69 17.24
CA CYS A 61 -15.01 1.06 17.41
C CYS A 61 -15.68 0.33 18.58
N ILE A 62 -15.21 -0.86 18.95
CA ILE A 62 -15.73 -1.61 20.10
C ILE A 62 -15.23 -1.04 21.44
N ARG A 63 -14.08 -0.33 21.44
CA ARG A 63 -13.46 0.21 22.67
C ARG A 63 -14.45 0.99 23.57
N PRO A 64 -15.26 1.96 23.08
CA PRO A 64 -16.26 2.64 23.90
C PRO A 64 -17.22 1.72 24.65
N ALA A 65 -17.68 0.64 23.99
CA ALA A 65 -18.60 -0.32 24.61
C ALA A 65 -17.91 -1.10 25.75
N ILE A 66 -16.63 -1.44 25.57
CA ILE A 66 -15.82 -2.09 26.62
C ILE A 66 -15.59 -1.13 27.79
N THR A 67 -15.27 0.13 27.51
CA THR A 67 -15.12 1.14 28.57
C THR A 67 -16.43 1.31 29.34
N PHE A 68 -17.56 1.49 28.63
CA PHE A 68 -18.87 1.64 29.27
C PHE A 68 -19.24 0.44 30.14
N ALA A 69 -18.99 -0.79 29.67
CA ALA A 69 -19.26 -2.00 30.45
C ALA A 69 -18.38 -2.14 31.70
N SER A 70 -17.16 -1.58 31.68
CA SER A 70 -16.19 -1.74 32.79
C SER A 70 -16.19 -0.59 33.79
N SER A 71 -16.36 0.67 33.35
CA SER A 71 -16.32 1.86 34.19
C SER A 71 -17.65 2.60 34.32
N GLY A 72 -18.66 2.24 33.52
CA GLY A 72 -19.93 2.96 33.44
C GLY A 72 -19.85 4.32 32.75
N GLN A 73 -18.68 4.68 32.19
CA GLN A 73 -18.46 5.98 31.55
C GLN A 73 -18.63 5.90 30.03
N LEU A 74 -19.30 6.90 29.46
CA LEU A 74 -19.42 7.08 28.01
C LEU A 74 -18.18 7.82 27.50
N GLU A 75 -17.25 7.08 26.89
CA GLU A 75 -16.10 7.66 26.20
C GLU A 75 -16.29 7.60 24.67
N PRO A 76 -16.10 8.70 23.94
CA PRO A 76 -16.16 8.67 22.47
C PRO A 76 -14.96 7.91 21.88
N ILE A 77 -15.08 7.46 20.63
CA ILE A 77 -13.99 6.75 19.91
C ILE A 77 -12.76 7.67 19.77
N LEU A 78 -13.01 8.93 19.40
CA LEU A 78 -12.00 9.97 19.29
C LEU A 78 -12.32 11.09 20.29
N PRO A 79 -11.33 11.62 21.03
CA PRO A 79 -11.54 12.74 21.94
C PRO A 79 -11.69 14.03 21.12
N THR A 80 -12.90 14.30 20.63
CA THR A 80 -13.21 15.47 19.79
C THR A 80 -14.44 16.18 20.32
N ILE A 81 -14.33 17.48 20.57
CA ILE A 81 -15.44 18.31 21.03
C ILE A 81 -16.24 18.79 19.81
N PHE A 82 -17.52 18.42 19.71
CA PHE A 82 -18.43 18.94 18.68
C PHE A 82 -19.30 20.07 19.22
N PRO A 83 -19.25 21.29 18.64
CA PRO A 83 -20.08 22.39 19.11
C PRO A 83 -21.56 22.05 18.90
N GLY A 84 -22.36 22.19 19.95
CA GLY A 84 -23.81 21.94 19.92
C GLY A 84 -24.23 20.48 20.11
N ILE A 85 -23.30 19.55 20.35
CA ILE A 85 -23.60 18.15 20.68
C ILE A 85 -23.13 17.86 22.10
N ASN A 86 -24.05 17.44 22.97
CA ASN A 86 -23.71 17.00 24.32
C ASN A 86 -23.35 15.51 24.32
N GLU A 87 -22.08 15.19 24.57
CA GLU A 87 -21.55 13.81 24.57
C GLU A 87 -22.06 12.97 25.76
N GLN A 88 -22.57 13.63 26.81
CA GLN A 88 -23.13 12.96 27.98
C GLN A 88 -24.57 12.48 27.76
N GLU A 89 -25.27 13.03 26.77
CA GLU A 89 -26.61 12.61 26.39
C GLU A 89 -26.56 11.46 25.39
N ILE A 90 -27.43 10.46 25.55
CA ILE A 90 -27.49 9.26 24.67
C ILE A 90 -27.61 9.65 23.19
N PHE A 91 -28.42 10.67 22.89
CA PHE A 91 -28.61 11.16 21.53
C PHE A 91 -27.32 11.75 20.96
N GLY A 92 -26.66 12.65 21.70
CA GLY A 92 -25.43 13.28 21.27
C GLY A 92 -24.28 12.29 21.13
N PHE A 93 -24.15 11.35 22.09
CA PHE A 93 -23.20 10.24 22.00
C PHE A 93 -23.43 9.38 20.75
N THR A 94 -24.67 9.01 20.45
CA THR A 94 -25.00 8.17 19.29
C THR A 94 -24.67 8.88 17.98
N CYS A 95 -25.01 10.17 17.85
CA CYS A 95 -24.65 10.97 16.69
C CYS A 95 -23.12 11.05 16.50
N LEU A 96 -22.38 11.31 17.57
CA LEU A 96 -20.92 11.40 17.54
C LEU A 96 -20.28 10.05 17.17
N TYR A 97 -20.80 8.96 17.72
CA TYR A 97 -20.34 7.60 17.44
C TYR A 97 -20.50 7.24 15.94
N ILE A 98 -21.66 7.52 15.35
CA ILE A 98 -21.91 7.29 13.90
C ILE A 98 -20.93 8.11 13.06
N PHE A 99 -20.69 9.37 13.43
CA PHE A 99 -19.75 10.24 12.74
C PHE A 99 -18.31 9.73 12.82
N HIS A 100 -17.84 9.33 14.01
CA HIS A 100 -16.51 8.74 14.17
C HIS A 100 -16.35 7.42 13.43
N PHE A 101 -17.38 6.57 13.44
CA PHE A 101 -17.39 5.33 12.66
C PHE A 101 -17.22 5.61 11.16
N TYR A 102 -17.93 6.61 10.63
CA TYR A 102 -17.80 7.03 9.25
C TYR A 102 -16.38 7.53 8.91
N ILE A 103 -15.80 8.39 9.75
CA ILE A 103 -14.43 8.86 9.57
C ILE A 103 -13.43 7.70 9.60
N MET A 104 -13.57 6.78 10.55
CA MET A 104 -12.70 5.61 10.67
C MET A 104 -12.79 4.71 9.44
N ALA A 105 -14.00 4.51 8.90
CA ALA A 105 -14.19 3.76 7.66
C ALA A 105 -13.51 4.45 6.46
N LEU A 106 -13.67 5.77 6.31
CA LEU A 106 -12.96 6.52 5.27
C LEU A 106 -11.44 6.44 5.42
N PHE A 107 -10.94 6.57 6.66
CA PHE A 107 -9.52 6.49 6.96
C PHE A 107 -8.93 5.13 6.61
N VAL A 108 -9.59 4.04 7.04
CA VAL A 108 -9.15 2.68 6.72
C VAL A 108 -9.18 2.41 5.22
N MET A 109 -10.26 2.77 4.54
CA MET A 109 -10.37 2.56 3.08
C MET A 109 -9.34 3.38 2.31
N GLY A 110 -9.12 4.64 2.71
CA GLY A 110 -8.12 5.52 2.10
C GLY A 110 -6.70 5.00 2.29
N THR A 111 -6.34 4.62 3.52
CA THR A 111 -5.01 4.08 3.84
C THR A 111 -4.78 2.75 3.12
N ALA A 112 -5.76 1.84 3.18
CA ALA A 112 -5.68 0.56 2.47
C ALA A 112 -5.51 0.74 0.96
N GLY A 113 -6.29 1.65 0.36
CA GLY A 113 -6.22 1.92 -1.08
C GLY A 113 -4.84 2.41 -1.51
N ILE A 114 -4.24 3.32 -0.73
CA ILE A 114 -2.93 3.87 -1.02
C ILE A 114 -1.82 2.83 -0.81
N ASP A 115 -1.76 2.18 0.36
CA ASP A 115 -0.70 1.24 0.72
C ASP A 115 -0.70 0.01 -0.18
N LEU A 116 -1.87 -0.59 -0.37
CA LEU A 116 -2.03 -1.77 -1.21
C LEU A 116 -1.84 -1.42 -2.68
N GLY A 117 -2.24 -0.21 -3.10
CA GLY A 117 -1.98 0.32 -4.43
C GLY A 117 -0.48 0.45 -4.71
N LEU A 118 0.28 1.05 -3.80
CA LEU A 118 1.74 1.18 -3.91
C LEU A 118 2.42 -0.20 -3.95
N MET A 119 2.02 -1.13 -3.08
CA MET A 119 2.54 -2.50 -3.10
C MET A 119 2.26 -3.21 -4.43
N ALA A 120 1.07 -3.01 -5.02
CA ALA A 120 0.76 -3.55 -6.33
C ALA A 120 1.70 -3.00 -7.42
N LEU A 121 2.05 -1.71 -7.38
CA LEU A 121 3.01 -1.11 -8.32
C LEU A 121 4.42 -1.67 -8.15
N VAL A 122 4.86 -1.92 -6.91
CA VAL A 122 6.16 -2.56 -6.63
C VAL A 122 6.20 -3.98 -7.18
N ILE A 123 5.16 -4.78 -6.92
CA ILE A 123 5.04 -6.15 -7.43
C ILE A 123 5.00 -6.16 -8.96
N HIS A 124 4.29 -5.22 -9.57
CA HIS A 124 4.24 -5.06 -11.01
C HIS A 124 5.63 -4.73 -11.58
N SER A 125 6.35 -3.79 -10.96
CA SER A 125 7.72 -3.43 -11.33
C SER A 125 8.67 -4.64 -11.26
N HIS A 126 8.60 -5.40 -10.17
CA HIS A 126 9.38 -6.64 -10.00
C HIS A 126 9.05 -7.67 -11.10
N THR A 127 7.77 -7.81 -11.45
CA THR A 127 7.31 -8.72 -12.49
C THR A 127 7.84 -8.31 -13.87
N MET A 128 7.87 -7.01 -14.16
CA MET A 128 8.45 -6.48 -15.41
C MET A 128 9.94 -6.77 -15.53
N SER A 129 10.69 -6.59 -14.45
CA SER A 129 12.11 -6.94 -14.42
C SER A 129 12.33 -8.42 -14.76
N HIS A 130 11.48 -9.31 -14.24
CA HIS A 130 11.55 -10.74 -14.55
C HIS A 130 11.18 -11.04 -16.01
N ILE A 131 10.18 -10.35 -16.59
CA ILE A 131 9.84 -10.49 -18.01
C ILE A 131 11.02 -10.03 -18.89
N PHE A 132 11.66 -8.93 -18.52
CA PHE A 132 12.82 -8.40 -19.23
C PHE A 132 14.00 -9.38 -19.16
N GLN A 133 14.29 -9.97 -18.00
CA GLN A 133 15.32 -11.00 -17.84
C GLN A 133 15.05 -12.23 -18.70
N ASN A 134 13.78 -12.66 -18.79
CA ASN A 134 13.40 -13.76 -19.69
C ASN A 134 13.68 -13.41 -21.15
N ALA A 135 13.33 -12.19 -21.59
CA ALA A 135 13.59 -11.74 -22.95
C ALA A 135 15.09 -11.67 -23.27
N VAL A 136 15.93 -11.19 -22.35
CA VAL A 136 17.40 -11.21 -22.48
C VAL A 136 17.92 -12.65 -22.61
N THR A 137 17.38 -13.56 -21.81
CA THR A 137 17.76 -14.98 -21.83
C THR A 137 17.42 -15.64 -23.17
N ASP A 138 16.22 -15.35 -23.69
CA ASP A 138 15.77 -15.88 -24.98
C ASP A 138 16.59 -15.29 -26.15
N LEU A 139 16.97 -14.00 -26.09
CA LEU A 139 17.90 -13.39 -27.04
C LEU A 139 19.28 -14.07 -27.01
N ASN A 140 19.84 -14.32 -25.82
CA ASN A 140 21.12 -15.00 -25.66
C ASN A 140 21.07 -16.43 -26.20
N ALA A 141 19.97 -17.16 -26.00
CA ALA A 141 19.77 -18.48 -26.55
C ALA A 141 19.70 -18.46 -28.09
N LEU A 142 19.04 -17.45 -28.66
CA LEU A 142 18.92 -17.26 -30.11
C LEU A 142 20.28 -16.89 -30.75
N ALA A 143 21.07 -16.06 -30.08
CA ALA A 143 22.44 -15.74 -30.48
C ALA A 143 23.33 -16.99 -30.50
N LYS A 144 23.27 -17.83 -29.44
CA LYS A 144 24.07 -19.06 -29.27
C LYS A 144 23.73 -20.21 -30.23
N LYS A 145 22.54 -20.25 -30.84
CA LYS A 145 22.19 -21.29 -31.83
C LYS A 145 23.07 -21.16 -33.09
N ASN A 146 24.15 -21.96 -33.17
CA ASN A 146 25.25 -21.81 -34.12
C ASN A 146 25.00 -22.39 -35.54
N ASN A 147 23.78 -22.80 -35.87
CA ASN A 147 23.53 -23.70 -37.02
C ASN A 147 22.91 -23.05 -38.27
N ARG A 148 22.74 -21.72 -38.34
CA ARG A 148 22.23 -21.06 -39.56
C ARG A 148 23.14 -19.89 -39.94
N LYS A 149 23.98 -20.10 -40.96
CA LYS A 149 24.56 -19.01 -41.78
C LYS A 149 23.44 -18.50 -42.69
N SER A 150 22.87 -17.33 -42.40
CA SER A 150 21.88 -16.70 -43.27
C SER A 150 21.54 -15.32 -42.72
N ASP A 151 21.52 -14.29 -43.58
CA ASP A 151 20.96 -12.95 -43.34
C ASP A 151 19.64 -12.95 -42.54
N THR A 152 18.86 -14.02 -42.65
CA THR A 152 17.61 -14.20 -41.92
C THR A 152 17.81 -14.27 -40.40
N LYS A 153 18.90 -14.89 -39.90
CA LYS A 153 19.22 -14.94 -38.47
C LYS A 153 19.61 -13.55 -37.94
N GLU A 154 20.39 -12.80 -38.72
CA GLU A 154 20.79 -11.44 -38.34
C GLU A 154 19.56 -10.52 -38.25
N LYS A 155 18.65 -10.60 -39.24
CA LYS A 155 17.37 -9.88 -39.22
C LYS A 155 16.52 -10.26 -38.01
N GLU A 156 16.45 -11.54 -37.65
CA GLU A 156 15.69 -12.02 -36.50
C GLU A 156 16.28 -11.54 -35.16
N VAL A 157 17.61 -11.64 -35.00
CA VAL A 157 18.33 -11.11 -33.82
C VAL A 157 18.12 -9.59 -33.70
N ARG A 158 18.25 -8.85 -34.81
CA ARG A 158 18.06 -7.40 -34.84
C ARG A 158 16.63 -7.00 -34.50
N ALA A 159 15.63 -7.74 -35.01
CA ALA A 159 14.23 -7.53 -34.65
C ALA A 159 13.99 -7.78 -33.14
N TYR A 160 14.57 -8.83 -32.58
CA TYR A 160 14.43 -9.16 -31.17
C TYR A 160 15.13 -8.12 -30.27
N LEU A 161 16.31 -7.64 -30.67
CA LEU A 161 17.02 -6.58 -29.99
C LEU A 161 16.24 -5.26 -30.02
N ASN A 162 15.66 -4.89 -31.17
CA ASN A 162 14.82 -3.70 -31.28
C ASN A 162 13.59 -3.78 -30.35
N ASN A 163 12.96 -4.95 -30.26
CA ASN A 163 11.85 -5.17 -29.32
C ASN A 163 12.29 -5.05 -27.85
N LEU A 164 13.47 -5.52 -27.52
CA LEU A 164 14.04 -5.43 -26.18
C LEU A 164 14.37 -3.98 -25.80
N ILE A 165 14.95 -3.21 -26.72
CA ILE A 165 15.19 -1.77 -26.56
C ILE A 165 13.85 -1.04 -26.36
N ALA A 166 12.84 -1.34 -27.17
CA ALA A 166 11.51 -0.75 -27.04
C ALA A 166 10.90 -1.05 -25.66
N MET A 167 10.99 -2.30 -25.20
CA MET A 167 10.52 -2.71 -23.87
C MET A 167 11.27 -1.98 -22.74
N HIS A 168 12.57 -1.77 -22.89
CA HIS A 168 13.39 -1.05 -21.91
C HIS A 168 13.02 0.44 -21.82
N ILE A 169 12.82 1.11 -22.96
CA ILE A 169 12.36 2.51 -23.02
C ILE A 169 11.00 2.64 -22.34
N ASP A 170 10.09 1.71 -22.64
CA ASP A 170 8.75 1.62 -22.07
C ASP A 170 8.82 1.42 -20.53
N PHE A 171 9.72 0.54 -20.05
CA PHE A 171 9.95 0.34 -18.62
C PHE A 171 10.51 1.60 -17.93
N ILE A 172 11.47 2.31 -18.53
CA ILE A 172 12.00 3.56 -17.98
C ILE A 172 10.88 4.61 -17.84
N LYS A 173 10.02 4.75 -18.85
CA LYS A 173 8.86 5.66 -18.78
C LYS A 173 7.94 5.28 -17.63
N TYR A 174 7.61 4.00 -17.50
CA TYR A 174 6.82 3.48 -16.38
C TYR A 174 7.46 3.79 -15.03
N THR A 175 8.75 3.51 -14.84
CA THR A 175 9.45 3.78 -13.56
C THR A 175 9.46 5.26 -13.23
N LYS A 176 9.58 6.16 -14.22
CA LYS A 176 9.47 7.61 -13.99
C LYS A 176 8.07 8.00 -13.50
N LEU A 177 7.01 7.42 -14.08
CA LEU A 177 5.63 7.67 -13.64
C LEU A 177 5.39 7.15 -12.22
N VAL A 178 5.81 5.91 -11.93
CA VAL A 178 5.71 5.32 -10.59
C VAL A 178 6.47 6.18 -9.59
N LYS A 179 7.71 6.57 -9.88
CA LYS A 179 8.50 7.43 -8.99
C LYS A 179 7.79 8.76 -8.73
N HIS A 180 7.21 9.39 -9.74
CA HIS A 180 6.52 10.66 -9.57
C HIS A 180 5.31 10.53 -8.61
N ILE A 181 4.50 9.49 -8.79
CA ILE A 181 3.31 9.24 -7.96
C ILE A 181 3.70 8.81 -6.54
N SER A 182 4.62 7.85 -6.43
CA SER A 182 4.94 7.22 -5.16
C SER A 182 5.82 8.08 -4.25
N ASN A 183 6.66 8.97 -4.80
CA ASN A 183 7.63 9.71 -3.99
C ASN A 183 6.96 10.64 -2.97
N GLU A 184 5.93 11.40 -3.38
CA GLU A 184 5.20 12.29 -2.48
C GLU A 184 4.45 11.50 -1.40
N VAL A 185 3.75 10.45 -1.81
CA VAL A 185 2.97 9.60 -0.90
C VAL A 185 3.87 8.90 0.11
N CYS A 186 4.98 8.29 -0.33
CA CYS A 186 5.93 7.62 0.55
C CYS A 186 6.57 8.60 1.53
N LEU A 187 6.93 9.81 1.09
CA LEU A 187 7.50 10.82 1.98
C LEU A 187 6.52 11.20 3.10
N VAL A 188 5.25 11.43 2.74
CA VAL A 188 4.20 11.77 3.70
C VAL A 188 3.98 10.61 4.69
N GLN A 189 3.89 9.37 4.21
CA GLN A 189 3.71 8.20 5.05
C GLN A 189 4.88 7.96 6.00
N ILE A 190 6.11 8.03 5.52
CA ILE A 190 7.31 7.85 6.36
C ILE A 190 7.37 8.95 7.42
N SER A 191 7.09 10.19 7.05
CA SER A 191 7.10 11.32 8.00
C SER A 191 6.02 11.17 9.07
N MET A 192 4.80 10.77 8.69
CA MET A 192 3.71 10.50 9.63
C MET A 192 4.03 9.31 10.53
N ALA A 193 4.58 8.22 9.98
CA ALA A 193 4.97 7.04 10.75
C ALA A 193 6.06 7.38 11.79
N ASN A 194 7.08 8.13 11.39
CA ASN A 194 8.15 8.57 12.30
C ASN A 194 7.59 9.46 13.43
N THR A 195 6.75 10.43 13.08
CA THR A 195 6.09 11.29 14.08
C THR A 195 5.24 10.47 15.04
N THR A 196 4.46 9.52 14.51
CA THR A 196 3.62 8.62 15.32
C THR A 196 4.46 7.76 16.24
N MET A 197 5.58 7.20 15.77
CA MET A 197 6.48 6.41 16.62
C MET A 197 7.07 7.26 17.76
N VAL A 198 7.51 8.49 17.49
CA VAL A 198 8.03 9.39 18.53
C VAL A 198 6.98 9.68 19.59
N VAL A 199 5.75 9.99 19.18
CA VAL A 199 4.63 10.21 20.12
C VAL A 199 4.30 8.95 20.91
N LEU A 200 4.27 7.77 20.28
CA LEU A 200 4.04 6.50 20.98
C LEU A 200 5.11 6.20 22.02
N VAL A 201 6.39 6.40 21.68
CA VAL A 201 7.50 6.22 22.63
C VAL A 201 7.35 7.18 23.81
N TYR A 202 7.00 8.45 23.56
CA TYR A 202 6.75 9.43 24.61
C TYR A 202 5.59 9.01 25.53
N VAL A 203 4.46 8.56 24.97
CA VAL A 203 3.31 8.07 25.75
C VAL A 203 3.68 6.85 26.58
N ILE A 204 4.42 5.90 26.02
CA ILE A 204 4.90 4.70 26.75
C ILE A 204 5.80 5.11 27.94
N LEU A 205 6.70 6.08 27.73
CA LEU A 205 7.56 6.58 28.80
C LEU A 205 6.75 7.26 29.90
N LEU A 206 5.78 8.11 29.56
CA LEU A 206 4.89 8.73 30.54
C LEU A 206 4.11 7.69 31.35
N VAL A 207 3.51 6.70 30.69
CA VAL A 207 2.76 5.63 31.38
C VAL A 207 3.67 4.87 32.35
N LYS A 208 4.91 4.56 31.95
CA LYS A 208 5.89 3.93 32.84
C LYS A 208 6.24 4.80 34.04
N ILE A 209 6.48 6.09 33.84
CA ILE A 209 6.79 7.03 34.93
C ILE A 209 5.63 7.10 35.93
N PHE A 210 4.40 7.27 35.45
CA PHE A 210 3.21 7.30 36.32
C PHE A 210 2.96 5.96 37.04
N ALA A 211 3.27 4.83 36.39
CA ALA A 211 3.19 3.52 37.04
C ALA A 211 4.21 3.38 38.18
N ILE A 212 5.44 3.87 37.98
CA ILE A 212 6.49 3.87 39.01
C ILE A 212 6.08 4.77 40.18
N GLU A 213 5.64 6.00 39.92
CA GLU A 213 5.18 6.92 40.98
C GLU A 213 4.03 6.32 41.80
N LYS A 214 3.08 5.65 41.15
CA LYS A 214 1.96 4.99 41.83
C LYS A 214 2.40 3.82 42.72
N ASN A 215 3.44 3.07 42.32
CA ASN A 215 3.99 1.98 43.12
C ASN A 215 4.81 2.51 44.31
N VAL A 216 5.60 3.57 44.10
CA VAL A 216 6.33 4.26 45.17
C VAL A 216 5.37 4.85 46.21
N LEU A 217 4.26 5.46 45.78
CA LEU A 217 3.23 6.00 46.69
C LEU A 217 2.44 4.92 47.45
N LYS A 218 2.47 3.66 46.98
CA LYS A 218 1.85 2.52 47.68
C LYS A 218 2.78 1.81 48.67
N GLY A 219 4.04 2.23 48.76
CA GLY A 219 5.03 1.59 49.66
C GLY A 219 5.38 0.16 49.25
N GLU A 220 5.12 -0.23 48.00
CA GLU A 220 5.63 -1.48 47.45
C GLU A 220 7.04 -1.21 46.94
N ASP A 221 8.04 -1.68 47.69
CA ASP A 221 9.45 -1.62 47.29
C ASP A 221 9.61 -2.24 45.88
N LEU A 222 10.19 -1.46 44.96
CA LEU A 222 10.58 -1.94 43.63
C LEU A 222 11.59 -3.10 43.78
N PRO A 223 11.45 -4.20 43.01
CA PRO A 223 12.51 -5.21 42.93
C PRO A 223 13.80 -4.67 42.31
#